data_AF-A0A257X9I8-F1
#
_entry.id   AF-A0A257X9I8-F1
#
_cell.length_a   1.000
_cell.length_b   1.000
_cell.length_c   1.000
_cell.angle_alpha   90.00
_cell.angle_beta   90.00
_cell.angle_gamma   90.00
#
_symmetry.space_group_name_H-M   'P 1'
#
loop_
_entity.id
_entity.type
_entity.pdbx_description
1 polymer ?
#
loop_
_entity_poly.entity_id
_entity_poly.type
_entity_poly.pdbx_seq_one_letter_code
_entity_poly.pdbx_strand_id
1 'polypeptide(L)'
;VYEAILSTPSSVQRWLTELSSQGLLEKISDATPSYRCSSDAELRAQIALLAENYRTSPVRVIETIYKREANAAQSFADAFKLKNTDQNS
;
A
#
# COMPACT_ATOMS: atom_id res chain seq x y z
N VAL A 1 -17.09 -1.00 -11.29
CA VAL A 1 -16.13 -0.89 -12.41
C VAL A 1 -14.75 -1.16 -11.82
N TYR A 2 -14.33 -2.42 -11.79
CA TYR A 2 -12.95 -2.74 -11.40
C TYR A 2 -12.16 -2.81 -12.70
N GLU A 3 -11.37 -1.77 -12.94
CA GLU A 3 -10.43 -1.76 -14.06
C GLU A 3 -9.54 -3.00 -14.00
N ALA A 4 -9.25 -3.55 -15.18
CA ALA A 4 -8.45 -4.73 -15.38
C ALA A 4 -7.17 -4.70 -14.53
N ILE A 5 -6.77 -5.85 -14.00
CA ILE A 5 -5.46 -6.02 -13.38
C ILE A 5 -4.41 -5.64 -14.45
N LEU A 6 -3.81 -4.44 -14.33
CA LEU A 6 -2.83 -3.85 -15.27
C LEU A 6 -1.47 -4.54 -15.24
N SER A 7 -1.38 -5.75 -14.70
CA SER A 7 -0.10 -6.45 -14.54
C SER A 7 0.13 -7.36 -15.73
N THR A 8 1.19 -7.10 -16.50
CA THR A 8 1.66 -8.03 -17.52
C THR A 8 2.18 -9.31 -16.86
N PRO A 9 2.17 -10.48 -17.54
CA PRO A 9 2.75 -11.71 -17.00
C PRO A 9 4.21 -11.55 -16.52
N SER A 10 4.99 -10.76 -17.24
CA SER A 10 6.37 -10.41 -16.87
C SER A 10 6.45 -9.60 -15.58
N SER A 11 5.53 -8.64 -15.39
CA SER A 11 5.46 -7.84 -14.16
C SER A 11 5.07 -8.71 -12.97
N VAL A 12 4.10 -9.61 -13.15
CA VAL A 12 3.70 -10.57 -12.11
C VAL A 12 4.87 -11.48 -11.72
N GLN A 13 5.57 -12.06 -12.70
CA GLN A 13 6.72 -12.93 -12.44
C GLN A 13 7.84 -12.20 -11.69
N ARG A 14 8.15 -10.95 -12.09
CA ARG A 14 9.11 -10.10 -11.39
C ARG A 14 8.71 -9.89 -9.93
N TRP A 15 7.45 -9.53 -9.67
CA TRP A 15 6.97 -9.31 -8.30
C TRP A 15 6.95 -10.60 -7.47
N LEU A 16 6.55 -11.74 -8.04
CA LEU A 16 6.61 -13.02 -7.33
C LEU A 16 8.04 -13.40 -6.93
N THR A 17 9.01 -13.09 -7.80
CA THR A 17 10.44 -13.34 -7.53
C THR A 17 10.92 -12.45 -6.40
N GLU A 18 10.59 -11.15 -6.44
CA GLU A 18 10.95 -10.16 -5.42
C GLU A 18 10.31 -10.48 -4.06
N LEU A 19 9.02 -10.80 -4.03
CA LEU A 19 8.33 -11.13 -2.78
C LEU A 19 8.87 -12.44 -2.17
N SER A 20 9.28 -13.40 -3.01
CA SER A 20 9.89 -14.62 -2.52
C SER A 20 11.31 -14.40 -2.01
N SER A 21 12.13 -13.55 -2.65
CA SER A 21 13.48 -13.24 -2.18
C SER A 21 13.48 -12.47 -0.86
N GLN A 22 12.45 -11.68 -0.61
CA GLN A 22 12.24 -10.96 0.66
C GLN A 22 11.58 -11.82 1.76
N GLY A 23 11.29 -13.10 1.49
CA GLY A 23 10.70 -14.00 2.48
C GLY A 23 9.21 -13.78 2.77
N LEU A 24 8.53 -12.97 1.95
CA LEU A 24 7.09 -12.71 2.06
C LEU A 24 6.25 -13.85 1.47
N LEU A 25 6.82 -14.54 0.47
CA LEU A 25 6.24 -15.73 -0.16
C LEU A 25 7.21 -16.91 -0.12
N GLU A 26 6.66 -18.10 0.03
CA GLU A 26 7.38 -19.36 -0.10
C GLU A 26 6.95 -20.06 -1.40
N LYS A 27 7.93 -20.44 -2.22
CA LYS A 27 7.69 -21.21 -3.43
C LYS A 27 7.47 -22.69 -3.06
N ILE A 28 6.36 -23.26 -3.52
CA ILE A 28 5.94 -24.63 -3.21
C ILE A 28 6.48 -25.62 -4.25
N SER A 29 6.49 -25.23 -5.52
CA SER A 29 6.90 -26.09 -6.64
C SER A 29 7.48 -25.27 -7.80
N ASP A 30 8.48 -25.85 -8.47
CA ASP A 30 9.10 -25.30 -9.68
C ASP A 30 8.41 -25.75 -10.97
N ALA A 31 7.77 -26.94 -10.98
CA ALA A 31 7.13 -27.50 -12.17
C ALA A 31 5.80 -26.82 -12.50
N THR A 32 5.11 -26.31 -11.48
CA THR A 32 3.93 -25.46 -11.63
C THR A 32 4.09 -24.33 -10.61
N PRO A 33 4.35 -23.09 -11.05
CA PRO A 33 4.70 -21.99 -10.14
C PRO A 33 3.57 -21.78 -9.14
N SER A 34 3.80 -22.27 -7.93
CA SER A 34 2.84 -22.26 -6.84
C SER A 34 3.51 -21.60 -5.65
N TYR A 35 2.83 -20.64 -5.04
CA TYR A 35 3.35 -19.84 -3.93
C TYR A 35 2.37 -19.88 -2.77
N ARG A 36 2.88 -19.87 -1.54
CA ARG A 36 2.12 -19.61 -0.33
C ARG A 36 2.65 -18.38 0.39
N CYS A 37 1.80 -17.77 1.20
CA CYS A 37 2.25 -16.76 2.16
C CYS A 37 3.26 -17.39 3.13
N SER A 38 4.24 -16.58 3.55
CA SER A 38 5.25 -16.98 4.52
C SER A 38 4.65 -17.63 5.77
N SER A 39 5.33 -18.65 6.27
CA SER A 39 4.97 -19.35 7.51
C SER A 39 5.40 -18.59 8.78
N ASP A 40 6.17 -17.51 8.64
CA ASP A 40 6.57 -16.66 9.75
C ASP A 40 5.34 -16.12 10.52
N ALA A 41 5.36 -16.29 11.84
CA ALA A 41 4.23 -15.92 12.70
C ALA A 41 4.12 -14.40 12.86
N GLU A 42 5.25 -13.70 12.95
CA GLU A 42 5.27 -12.25 13.14
C GLU A 42 4.74 -11.55 11.89
N LEU A 43 5.28 -11.91 10.72
CA LEU A 43 4.80 -11.39 9.45
C LEU A 43 3.30 -11.66 9.22
N ARG A 44 2.81 -12.87 9.54
CA ARG A 44 1.38 -13.18 9.41
C ARG A 44 0.51 -12.31 10.32
N ALA A 45 0.97 -12.02 11.54
CA ALA A 45 0.27 -11.11 12.44
C ALA A 45 0.23 -9.67 11.89
N GLN A 46 1.33 -9.20 11.31
CA GLN A 46 1.39 -7.88 10.67
C GLN A 46 0.47 -7.79 9.45
N ILE A 47 0.43 -8.84 8.60
CA ILE A 47 -0.48 -8.92 7.45
C ILE A 47 -1.95 -8.91 7.92
N ALA A 48 -2.28 -9.64 8.98
CA ALA A 48 -3.63 -9.66 9.53
C ALA A 48 -4.06 -8.29 10.08
N LEU A 49 -3.17 -7.59 10.80
CA LEU A 49 -3.39 -6.24 11.28
C LEU A 49 -3.59 -5.26 10.11
N LEU A 50 -2.75 -5.36 9.08
CA LEU A 50 -2.89 -4.54 7.88
C LEU A 50 -4.25 -4.77 7.21
N ALA A 51 -4.66 -6.03 7.04
CA ALA A 51 -5.96 -6.37 6.46
C ALA A 51 -7.13 -5.77 7.26
N GLU A 52 -7.04 -5.77 8.59
CA GLU A 52 -8.05 -5.15 9.45
C GLU A 52 -8.10 -3.61 9.28
N ASN A 53 -6.95 -2.95 9.15
CA ASN A 53 -6.89 -1.52 8.86
C ASN A 53 -7.52 -1.17 7.51
N TYR A 54 -7.32 -1.98 6.48
CA TYR A 54 -7.99 -1.80 5.19
C TYR A 54 -9.52 -1.97 5.28
N ARG A 55 -10.02 -2.88 6.10
CA ARG A 55 -11.48 -3.08 6.28
C ARG A 55 -12.12 -1.93 7.05
N THR A 56 -11.47 -1.48 8.11
CA THR A 56 -12.03 -0.47 9.03
C THR A 56 -11.88 0.95 8.51
N SER A 57 -10.84 1.24 7.71
CA SER A 57 -10.53 2.59 7.22
C SER A 57 -10.06 2.60 5.75
N PRO A 58 -10.85 2.05 4.80
CA PRO A 58 -10.40 1.86 3.42
C PRO A 58 -9.98 3.17 2.74
N VAL A 59 -10.73 4.25 2.94
CA VAL A 59 -10.42 5.58 2.37
C VAL A 59 -9.09 6.12 2.90
N ARG A 60 -8.86 6.02 4.21
CA ARG A 60 -7.68 6.61 4.87
C ARG A 60 -6.40 5.84 4.56
N VAL A 61 -6.51 4.53 4.36
CA VAL A 61 -5.39 3.69 3.90
C VAL A 61 -5.02 4.03 2.46
N ILE A 62 -6.00 4.17 1.55
CA ILE A 62 -5.76 4.62 0.17
C ILE A 62 -5.11 6.01 0.18
N GLU A 63 -5.64 6.97 0.93
CA GLU A 63 -5.05 8.31 1.08
C GLU A 63 -3.60 8.25 1.57
N THR A 64 -3.26 7.32 2.46
CA THR A 64 -1.89 7.16 2.99
C THR A 64 -0.94 6.62 1.92
N ILE A 65 -1.37 5.60 1.16
CA ILE A 65 -0.55 4.98 0.09
C ILE A 65 -0.31 5.96 -1.06
N TYR A 66 -1.32 6.75 -1.41
CA TYR A 66 -1.25 7.72 -2.50
C TYR A 66 -0.84 9.13 -2.05
N LYS A 67 -0.64 9.35 -0.75
CA LYS A 67 -0.07 10.60 -0.25
C LYS A 67 1.37 10.68 -0.75
N ARG A 68 1.58 11.47 -1.79
CA ARG A 68 2.91 12.07 -2.03
C ARG A 68 3.30 12.80 -0.76
N GLU A 69 4.52 12.59 -0.29
CA GLU A 69 5.08 13.37 0.82
C GLU A 69 4.90 14.85 0.49
N ALA A 70 3.95 15.49 1.19
CA ALA A 70 3.77 16.92 1.08
C ALA A 70 5.03 17.53 1.68
N ASN A 71 5.88 18.09 0.82
CA ASN A 71 7.08 18.81 1.19
C ASN A 71 6.73 19.71 2.39
N ALA A 72 7.44 19.58 3.52
CA ALA A 72 7.02 20.17 4.80
C ALA A 72 6.70 21.68 4.70
N ALA A 73 7.36 22.37 3.77
CA ALA A 73 7.12 23.76 3.41
C ALA A 73 5.68 24.05 2.90
N GLN A 74 5.10 23.15 2.12
CA GLN A 74 3.74 23.29 1.58
C GLN A 74 2.69 23.13 2.69
N SER A 75 2.88 22.13 3.57
CA SER A 75 2.03 21.90 4.75
C SER A 75 2.08 23.08 5.73
N PHE A 76 3.25 23.72 5.88
CA PHE A 76 3.40 24.95 6.65
C PHE A 76 2.65 26.12 5.99
N ALA A 77 2.84 26.36 4.69
CA ALA A 77 2.22 27.49 4.00
C ALA A 77 0.68 27.44 4.04
N ASP A 78 0.08 26.26 3.92
CA ASP A 78 -1.38 26.10 3.94
C ASP A 78 -1.97 26.28 5.36
N ALA A 79 -1.21 25.97 6.42
CA ALA A 79 -1.62 26.24 7.80
C ALA A 79 -1.74 27.74 8.13
N PHE A 80 -0.99 28.60 7.43
CA PHE A 80 -1.04 30.07 7.62
C PHE A 80 -2.02 30.79 6.68
N LYS A 81 -2.56 30.13 5.65
CA LYS A 81 -3.53 30.74 4.73
C LYS A 81 -4.95 30.85 5.30
N LEU A 82 -5.25 30.20 6.42
CA LEU A 82 -6.58 30.12 7.01
C LEU A 82 -7.03 31.39 7.78
N LYS A 83 -6.31 32.51 7.64
CA LYS A 83 -6.56 33.73 8.43
C LYS A 83 -6.84 35.00 7.62
N ASN A 84 -7.48 34.88 6.45
CA ASN A 84 -7.89 36.05 5.65
C ASN A 84 -9.32 35.95 5.05
N THR A 85 -10.23 35.16 5.62
CA THR A 85 -11.63 35.10 5.15
C THR A 85 -12.63 35.63 6.18
N ASP A 86 -12.28 36.71 6.89
CA ASP A 86 -13.23 37.50 7.68
C ASP A 86 -12.79 38.97 7.68
N GLN A 87 -13.07 39.70 6.59
CA GLN A 87 -13.33 41.15 6.46
C GLN A 87 -13.72 41.37 4.97
N ASN A 88 -14.85 41.92 4.53
CA ASN A 88 -15.90 42.74 5.12
C ASN A 88 -17.22 42.46 4.38
N SER A 89 -18.31 42.49 5.15
CA SER A 89 -19.67 42.78 4.68
C SER A 89 -19.82 44.25 4.30
#